data_AF-A0A0A0IHM0-F1
#
_entry.id   AF-A0A0A0IHM0-F1
#
_cell.length_a   1.000
_cell.length_b   1.000
_cell.length_c   1.000
_cell.angle_alpha   90.00
_cell.angle_beta   90.00
_cell.angle_gamma   90.00
#
_symmetry.space_group_name_H-M   'P 1'
#
loop_
_entity.id
_entity.type
_entity.pdbx_description
1 polymer ?
#
loop_
_entity_poly.entity_id
_entity_poly.type
_entity_poly.pdbx_seq_one_letter_code
_entity_poly.pdbx_strand_id
1 'polypeptide(L)' 'MELYGILKNLINHNYYEKEDMIKKLNVFYAFNQITLEQYTELMHLVNPEVDKKIETVIEHKEEIEHDEHTA' A
#
# COMPACT_ATOMS: atom_id res chain seq x y z
N MET A 1 14.78 -15.71 11.18
CA MET A 1 13.46 -15.45 10.57
C MET A 1 13.29 -13.96 10.52
N GLU A 2 13.25 -13.38 9.32
CA GLU A 2 13.07 -11.95 9.12
C GLU A 2 11.57 -11.58 9.22
N LEU A 3 11.27 -10.37 9.72
CA LEU A 3 9.91 -9.86 9.92
C LEU A 3 9.03 -9.99 8.66
N TYR A 4 9.60 -9.66 7.49
CA TYR A 4 8.92 -9.80 6.20
C TYR A 4 8.37 -11.22 5.96
N GLY A 5 9.16 -12.26 6.27
CA GLY A 5 8.73 -13.65 6.11
C GLY A 5 7.56 -14.01 7.03
N ILE A 6 7.55 -13.46 8.25
CA ILE A 6 6.44 -13.65 9.19
C ILE A 6 5.18 -12.97 8.64
N LEU A 7 5.27 -11.72 8.20
CA LEU A 7 4.13 -10.97 7.64
C LEU A 7 3.54 -11.68 6.41
N LYS A 8 4.39 -12.14 5.49
CA LYS A 8 3.96 -12.90 4.30
C LYS A 8 3.22 -14.17 4.67
N ASN A 9 3.71 -14.91 5.68
CA ASN A 9 3.04 -16.10 6.17
C ASN A 9 1.67 -15.79 6.82
N LEU A 10 1.59 -14.69 7.58
CA LEU A 10 0.34 -14.26 8.21
C LEU A 10 -0.73 -13.91 7.19
N ILE A 11 -0.34 -13.25 6.10
CA ILE A 11 -1.22 -12.90 4.97
C ILE A 11 -1.70 -14.15 4.26
N ASN A 12 -0.79 -15.04 3.86
CA ASN A 12 -1.13 -16.26 3.11
C ASN A 12 -2.09 -17.20 3.86
N HIS A 13 -2.03 -17.19 5.19
CA HIS A 13 -2.87 -18.04 6.03
C HIS A 13 -4.15 -17.33 6.51
N ASN A 14 -4.42 -16.09 6.07
CA ASN A 14 -5.57 -15.28 6.49
C ASN A 14 -5.75 -15.22 8.02
N TYR A 15 -4.65 -15.05 8.76
CA TYR A 15 -4.71 -14.95 10.24
C TYR A 15 -5.40 -13.67 10.73
N TYR A 16 -5.54 -12.67 9.86
CA TYR A 16 -6.18 -11.40 10.17
C TYR A 16 -7.10 -10.99 9.02
N GLU A 17 -8.15 -10.26 9.38
CA GLU A 17 -8.96 -9.55 8.40
C GLU A 17 -8.09 -8.55 7.60
N LYS A 18 -8.48 -8.32 6.35
CA LYS A 18 -7.77 -7.46 5.40
C LYS A 18 -7.42 -6.09 5.99
N GLU A 19 -8.39 -5.42 6.61
CA GLU A 19 -8.18 -4.10 7.21
C GLU A 19 -7.18 -4.12 8.36
N ASP A 20 -7.20 -5.17 9.18
CA ASP A 20 -6.27 -5.31 10.29
C ASP A 20 -4.85 -5.58 9.80
N MET A 21 -4.71 -6.35 8.72
CA MET A 21 -3.42 -6.55 8.10
C MET A 21 -2.87 -5.25 7.49
N ILE A 22 -3.70 -4.47 6.81
CA ILE A 22 -3.32 -3.16 6.26
C ILE A 22 -2.82 -2.24 7.37
N LYS A 23 -3.56 -2.10 8.48
CA LYS A 23 -3.16 -1.28 9.63
C LYS A 23 -1.82 -1.73 10.21
N LYS A 24 -1.60 -3.04 10.33
CA LYS A 24 -0.34 -3.59 10.82
C LYS A 24 0.83 -3.26 9.88
N LEU A 25 0.67 -3.48 8.58
CA LEU A 25 1.69 -3.13 7.58
C LEU A 25 2.04 -1.64 7.62
N ASN A 26 1.04 -0.76 7.77
CA ASN A 26 1.26 0.69 7.92
C ASN A 26 2.12 1.01 9.15
N VAL A 27 1.84 0.36 10.29
CA VAL A 27 2.61 0.54 11.52
C VAL A 27 4.04 0.06 11.31
N PHE A 28 4.25 -1.16 10.79
CA PHE A 28 5.61 -1.67 10.56
C PHE A 28 6.41 -0.77 9.62
N TYR A 29 5.79 -0.23 8.58
CA TYR A 29 6.41 0.73 7.67
C TYR A 29 6.72 2.07 8.36
N ALA A 30 5.78 2.63 9.11
CA ALA A 30 5.97 3.91 9.82
C ALA A 30 7.12 3.86 10.85
N PHE A 31 7.39 2.69 11.41
CA PHE A 31 8.51 2.44 12.32
C PHE A 31 9.79 1.95 11.61
N ASN A 32 9.84 2.04 10.27
CA ASN A 32 10.96 1.59 9.44
C ASN A 32 11.36 0.12 9.69
N GLN A 33 10.43 -0.72 10.13
CA GLN A 33 10.70 -2.15 10.37
C GLN A 33 10.67 -2.99 9.10
N ILE A 34 10.03 -2.46 8.05
CA ILE A 34 10.02 -3.01 6.70
C ILE A 34 10.34 -1.90 5.70
N THR A 35 10.95 -2.27 4.58
CA THR A 35 11.24 -1.30 3.50
C THR A 35 9.97 -0.97 2.72
N LEU A 36 10.01 0.11 1.93
CA LEU A 36 8.93 0.46 1.00
C LEU A 36 8.63 -0.69 0.02
N GLU A 37 9.67 -1.33 -0.50
CA GLU A 37 9.54 -2.47 -1.42
C GLU A 37 8.78 -3.64 -0.77
N GLN A 38 9.18 -4.01 0.45
CA GLN A 38 8.52 -5.06 1.22
C GLN A 38 7.07 -4.70 1.56
N TYR A 39 6.82 -3.45 1.94
CA TYR A 39 5.49 -2.96 2.24
C TYR A 39 4.56 -3.04 1.01
N THR A 40 5.02 -2.58 -0.15
CA THR A 40 4.24 -2.62 -1.40
C THR A 40 3.90 -4.05 -1.80
N GLU A 41 4.87 -4.98 -1.73
CA GLU A 41 4.61 -6.39 -2.06
C GLU A 41 3.58 -7.01 -1.10
N LEU A 42 3.73 -6.76 0.21
CA LEU A 42 2.80 -7.27 1.22
C LEU A 42 1.40 -6.66 1.05
N MET A 43 1.30 -5.38 0.66
CA MET A 43 0.01 -4.73 0.38
C MET A 43 -0.68 -5.32 -0.85
N HIS A 44 0.05 -5.65 -1.91
CA HIS A 44 -0.52 -6.34 -3.08
C HIS A 44 -1.02 -7.75 -2.73
N LEU A 45 -0.33 -8.46 -1.82
CA LEU A 45 -0.79 -9.76 -1.35
C LEU A 45 -2.08 -9.66 -0.51
N VAL A 46 -2.21 -8.63 0.32
CA VAL A 46 -3.41 -8.39 1.16
C VAL A 46 -4.58 -7.89 0.33
N ASN A 47 -4.31 -7.07 -0.67
CA ASN A 47 -5.32 -6.46 -1.51
C ASN A 47 -4.87 -6.42 -2.97
N PRO A 48 -5.05 -7.53 -3.71
CA PRO A 48 -4.69 -7.60 -5.12
C PRO A 48 -5.53 -6.67 -6.02
N GLU A 49 -6.56 -6.01 -5.48
CA GLU A 49 -7.39 -5.05 -6.21
C GLU A 49 -6.86 -3.61 -6.16
N VAL A 50 -5.79 -3.32 -5.39
CA VAL A 50 -5.21 -1.96 -5.30
C VAL A 50 -4.60 -1.49 -6.61
N ASP A 51 -4.10 -2.42 -7.43
CA ASP A 51 -3.49 -2.10 -8.73
C ASP A 51 -4.45 -1.35 -9.67
N LYS A 52 -5.78 -1.52 -9.53
CA LYS A 52 -6.77 -0.82 -10.37
C LYS A 52 -7.13 0.59 -9.93
N LYS A 53 -6.79 1.00 -8.70
CA LYS A 53 -7.19 2.32 -8.16
C LYS A 53 -6.08 3.37 -8.20
N ILE A 54 -4.82 2.98 -8.36
CA ILE A 54 -3.71 3.94 -8.45
C ILE A 54 -3.70 4.62 -9.82
N GLU A 55 -4.06 3.91 -10.90
CA GLU A 55 -4.15 4.47 -12.26
C GLU A 55 -5.17 5.63 -12.35
N THR A 56 -6.29 5.56 -11.59
CA THR A 56 -7.35 6.57 -11.64
C THR A 56 -7.07 7.85 -10.83
N VAL A 57 -6.18 7.80 -9.83
CA VAL A 57 -5.83 8.96 -9.00
C VAL A 57 -4.76 9.84 -9.66
N ILE A 58 -3.90 9.26 -10.50
CA ILE A 58 -2.87 10.01 -11.22
C ILE A 58 -3.51 10.88 -12.31
N GLU A 59 -4.52 10.37 -13.01
CA GLU A 59 -5.24 11.11 -14.07
C GLU A 59 -5.97 12.36 -13.56
N HIS A 60 -6.54 12.33 -12.35
CA HIS A 60 -7.32 13.46 -11.81
C HIS A 60 -6.45 14.58 -11.20
N LYS A 61 -5.15 14.38 -11.01
CA LYS A 61 -4.26 15.40 -10.44
C LYS A 61 -3.63 16.31 -11.50
N GLU A 62 -3.52 15.88 -12.76
CA GLU A 62 -2.94 16.69 -13.83
C GLU A 62 -3.89 17.76 -14.39
N GLU A 63 -5.21 17.62 -14.24
CA GLU A 63 -6.17 18.63 -14.74
C GLU A 63 -6.28 19.89 -13.86
N ILE A 64 -5.87 19.87 -12.59
CA ILE A 64 -6.15 20.96 -11.65
C ILE A 64 -5.05 22.05 -11.62
N GLU A 65 -3.85 21.78 -12.15
CA GLU A 65 -2.73 22.74 -12.06
C GLU A 65 -2.58 23.67 -13.29
N HIS A 66 -3.36 23.48 -14.36
CA HIS A 66 -3.08 24.15 -15.64
C HIS A 66 -3.95 25.37 -16.00
N ASP A 67 -4.80 25.87 -15.09
CA ASP A 67 -5.75 26.97 -15.41
C ASP A 67 -5.62 28.26 -14.57
N GLU A 68 -4.65 28.40 -13.65
CA GLU A 68 -4.47 29.63 -12.86
C GLU A 68 -3.46 30.64 -13.42
N HIS A 69 -3.18 30.64 -14.73
CA HIS A 69 -2.46 31.76 -15.34
C HIS A 69 -2.96 32.11 -16.75
N THR A 70 -3.99 32.97 -16.81
CA THR A 70 -4.04 34.08 -17.78
C THR A 70 -4.89 35.20 -17.16
N ALA A 71 -4.19 36.17 -16.57
CA ALA A 71 -4.73 37.49 -16.24
C ALA A 71 -4.70 38.39 -17.49
#